data_AF-A0AAN8Y4P5-F1
#
_entry.id   AF-A0AAN8Y4P5-F1
#
_cell.length_a   1.000
_cell.length_b   1.000
_cell.length_c   1.000
_cell.angle_alpha   90.00
_cell.angle_beta   90.00
_cell.angle_gamma   90.00
#
_symmetry.space_group_name_H-M   'P 1'
#
loop_
_entity.id
_entity.type
_entity.pdbx_description
1 polymer ?
#
loop_
_entity_poly.entity_id
_entity_poly.type
_entity_poly.pdbx_seq_one_letter_code
_entity_poly.pdbx_strand_id
1 'polypeptide(L)'
;MIHLKPIHYSMTPYQHVFFNRSGHFQRKDVVRCLCKSNDSNSDSEATPPPMPPQGDSRQQELLARIAQLQTQKVRLTDYLDERSAYLSQFAEDANTEIDQIGENALKQLDEAGERIMGNIESQMQAFEESVELNKQEIEENEKKLADFVDQMEEEKNEGLFFKNLGQKQPVDKAKAKKETEKIKQLNKEIAESNTRKNIYLALMGLVVVGIMNALISSPSDLGKSAVLGVILVGLLSQVIYEQKVLSETETKQKQTSDEDKR
;
A
#
# COMPACT_ATOMS: atom_id res chain seq x y z
N MET A 1 -17.96 20.14 -6.45
CA MET A 1 -18.67 18.85 -6.36
C MET A 1 -19.23 18.53 -7.73
N ILE A 2 -18.62 17.58 -8.43
CA ILE A 2 -19.10 17.11 -9.74
C ILE A 2 -19.64 15.70 -9.51
N HIS A 3 -20.92 15.53 -9.77
CA HIS A 3 -21.69 14.33 -9.53
C HIS A 3 -21.51 13.39 -10.73
N LEU A 4 -20.78 12.28 -10.57
CA LEU A 4 -20.64 11.27 -11.62
C LEU A 4 -21.67 10.16 -11.38
N LYS A 5 -22.52 9.95 -12.39
CA LYS A 5 -23.60 8.95 -12.42
C LYS A 5 -23.01 7.60 -12.86
N PRO A 6 -23.26 6.49 -12.17
CA PRO A 6 -22.77 5.18 -12.59
C PRO A 6 -23.58 4.68 -13.79
N ILE A 7 -22.89 4.31 -14.87
CA ILE A 7 -23.47 3.56 -16.00
C ILE A 7 -23.24 2.09 -15.71
N HIS A 8 -24.34 1.36 -15.50
CA HIS A 8 -24.36 -0.07 -15.25
C HIS A 8 -24.32 -0.83 -16.59
N TYR A 9 -23.20 -1.47 -16.91
CA TYR A 9 -23.11 -2.40 -18.05
C TYR A 9 -23.33 -3.83 -17.55
N SER A 10 -24.47 -4.42 -17.89
CA SER A 10 -24.67 -5.87 -17.78
C SER A 10 -24.12 -6.53 -19.04
N MET A 11 -22.99 -7.23 -18.94
CA MET A 11 -22.56 -8.16 -19.98
C MET A 11 -23.36 -9.47 -19.82
N THR A 12 -24.07 -9.86 -20.87
CA THR A 12 -24.55 -11.23 -21.04
C THR A 12 -23.59 -11.94 -21.99
N PRO A 13 -23.12 -13.15 -21.67
CA PRO A 13 -22.42 -13.98 -22.63
C PRO A 13 -23.47 -14.82 -23.36
N TYR A 14 -23.52 -14.80 -24.70
CA TYR A 14 -23.71 -16.02 -25.50
C TYR A 14 -23.74 -15.75 -27.03
N GLN A 15 -23.12 -16.71 -27.74
CA GLN A 15 -23.24 -17.06 -29.16
C GLN A 15 -22.49 -16.21 -30.19
N HIS A 16 -21.22 -16.59 -30.38
CA HIS A 16 -20.54 -16.48 -31.66
C HIS A 16 -21.28 -17.30 -32.73
N VAL A 17 -21.93 -16.62 -33.67
CA VAL A 17 -22.30 -17.19 -34.97
C VAL A 17 -21.19 -16.82 -35.95
N PHE A 18 -20.36 -17.79 -36.30
CA PHE A 18 -19.38 -17.67 -37.36
C PHE A 18 -20.11 -17.53 -38.71
N PHE A 19 -20.16 -16.31 -39.25
CA PHE A 19 -20.49 -16.11 -40.66
C PHE A 19 -19.22 -16.28 -41.51
N ASN A 20 -18.89 -17.53 -41.83
CA ASN A 20 -18.00 -17.82 -42.95
C ASN A 20 -18.75 -17.56 -44.26
N ARG A 21 -18.63 -16.34 -44.80
CA ARG A 21 -19.06 -16.05 -46.17
C ARG A 21 -17.89 -16.23 -47.12
N SER A 22 -17.59 -17.49 -47.42
CA SER A 22 -16.86 -17.86 -48.64
C SER A 22 -17.73 -17.49 -49.83
N GLY A 23 -17.39 -16.39 -50.49
CA GLY A 23 -18.04 -15.93 -51.71
C GLY A 23 -17.01 -15.74 -52.81
N HIS A 24 -16.70 -16.82 -53.54
CA HIS A 24 -15.99 -16.75 -54.81
C HIS A 24 -16.75 -15.81 -55.77
N PHE A 25 -16.23 -14.61 -56.00
CA PHE A 25 -16.66 -13.79 -57.12
C PHE A 25 -15.99 -14.32 -58.40
N GLN A 26 -16.70 -15.19 -59.11
CA GLN A 26 -16.39 -15.53 -60.50
C GLN A 26 -16.53 -14.27 -61.36
N ARG A 27 -15.40 -13.72 -61.79
CA ARG A 27 -15.33 -12.62 -62.75
C ARG A 27 -15.46 -13.21 -64.16
N LYS A 28 -16.65 -13.12 -64.76
CA LYS A 28 -16.87 -13.36 -66.18
C LYS A 28 -17.66 -12.17 -66.74
N ASP A 29 -17.00 -11.39 -67.60
CA ASP A 29 -17.40 -11.29 -69.01
C ASP A 29 -16.50 -10.27 -69.72
N VAL A 30 -15.72 -10.78 -70.68
CA VAL A 30 -14.97 -9.99 -71.66
C VAL A 30 -15.91 -9.81 -72.86
N VAL A 31 -16.51 -8.63 -72.99
CA VAL A 31 -17.29 -8.28 -74.17
C VAL A 31 -16.33 -7.96 -75.31
N ARG A 32 -16.12 -8.94 -76.20
CA ARG A 32 -15.51 -8.78 -77.52
C ARG A 32 -16.41 -7.89 -78.39
N CYS A 33 -15.95 -6.70 -78.72
CA CYS A 33 -16.56 -5.86 -79.74
C CYS A 33 -16.17 -6.39 -81.13
N LEU A 34 -17.14 -6.93 -81.87
CA LEU A 34 -17.01 -7.33 -83.27
C LEU A 34 -17.50 -6.17 -84.15
N CYS A 35 -16.56 -5.39 -84.69
CA CYS A 35 -16.85 -4.42 -85.75
C CYS A 35 -17.18 -5.18 -87.04
N LYS A 36 -18.39 -4.98 -87.55
CA LYS A 36 -18.86 -5.52 -88.84
C LYS A 36 -18.69 -4.41 -89.89
N SER A 37 -17.69 -4.53 -90.77
CA SER A 37 -17.54 -3.66 -91.94
C SER A 37 -18.44 -4.19 -93.06
N ASN A 38 -19.45 -3.42 -93.46
CA ASN A 38 -20.15 -3.66 -94.73
C ASN A 38 -19.59 -2.67 -95.75
N ASP A 39 -18.80 -3.17 -96.68
CA ASP A 39 -18.54 -2.52 -97.97
C ASP A 39 -19.70 -2.83 -98.91
N SER A 40 -20.39 -1.80 -99.40
CA SER A 40 -21.22 -1.89 -100.60
C SER A 40 -21.34 -0.50 -101.22
N ASN A 41 -20.67 -0.35 -102.37
CA ASN A 41 -20.72 0.79 -103.26
C ASN A 41 -22.16 1.17 -103.64
N SER A 42 -22.48 2.46 -103.61
CA SER A 42 -23.44 3.04 -104.55
C SER A 42 -23.16 4.52 -104.71
N ASP A 43 -22.79 4.90 -105.92
CA ASP A 43 -22.63 6.27 -106.38
C ASP A 43 -23.93 7.07 -106.21
N SER A 44 -23.87 8.22 -105.54
CA SER A 44 -24.71 9.40 -105.80
C SER A 44 -24.20 10.61 -105.02
N GLU A 45 -23.76 11.57 -105.82
CA GLU A 45 -23.60 13.01 -105.65
C GLU A 45 -24.20 13.71 -104.40
N ALA A 46 -23.49 14.73 -103.93
CA ALA A 46 -23.78 15.74 -102.89
C ALA A 46 -23.38 15.41 -101.43
N THR A 47 -22.17 15.86 -101.06
CA THR A 47 -21.65 15.94 -99.70
C THR A 47 -22.38 16.99 -98.84
N PRO A 48 -22.98 16.63 -97.69
CA PRO A 48 -23.12 17.53 -96.54
C PRO A 48 -21.92 17.34 -95.59
N PRO A 49 -21.57 18.33 -94.75
CA PRO A 49 -20.45 18.20 -93.81
C PRO A 49 -20.71 17.06 -92.81
N PRO A 50 -19.65 16.44 -92.24
CA PRO A 50 -19.81 15.36 -91.28
C PRO A 50 -20.49 15.93 -90.03
N MET A 51 -21.76 15.55 -89.80
CA MET A 51 -22.39 15.76 -88.51
C MET A 51 -21.56 15.01 -87.45
N PRO A 52 -21.26 15.64 -86.29
CA PRO A 52 -20.66 14.91 -85.18
C PRO A 52 -21.62 13.77 -84.79
N PRO A 53 -21.11 12.61 -84.33
CA PRO A 53 -21.95 11.50 -83.88
C PRO A 53 -22.78 12.00 -82.68
N GLN A 54 -24.00 12.43 -82.95
CA GLN A 54 -24.90 13.00 -81.96
C GLN A 54 -25.54 11.84 -81.20
N GLY A 55 -24.81 11.35 -80.19
CA GLY A 55 -25.33 10.37 -79.25
C GLY A 55 -26.56 10.92 -78.51
N ASP A 56 -27.53 10.07 -78.24
CA ASP A 56 -28.73 10.43 -77.49
C ASP A 56 -28.33 11.01 -76.12
N SER A 57 -28.69 12.27 -75.87
CA SER A 57 -28.32 12.99 -74.64
C SER A 57 -28.82 12.27 -73.38
N ARG A 58 -29.94 11.54 -73.47
CA ARG A 58 -30.47 10.74 -72.36
C ARG A 58 -29.58 9.54 -72.05
N GLN A 59 -29.03 8.90 -73.08
CA GLN A 59 -28.12 7.77 -72.91
C GLN A 59 -26.78 8.23 -72.32
N GLN A 60 -26.29 9.39 -72.76
CA GLN A 60 -25.07 9.98 -72.22
C GLN A 60 -25.22 10.38 -70.75
N GLU A 61 -26.36 10.97 -70.35
CA GLU A 61 -26.65 11.29 -68.95
C GLU A 61 -26.75 10.01 -68.09
N LEU A 62 -27.40 8.96 -68.60
CA LEU A 62 -27.50 7.69 -67.89
C LEU A 62 -26.12 7.04 -67.69
N LEU A 63 -25.27 7.06 -68.72
CA LEU A 63 -23.87 6.60 -68.63
C LEU A 63 -23.07 7.40 -67.60
N ALA A 64 -23.23 8.73 -67.57
CA ALA A 64 -22.57 9.58 -66.58
C ALA A 64 -23.00 9.23 -65.15
N ARG A 65 -24.30 8.99 -64.91
CA ARG A 65 -24.81 8.56 -63.60
C ARG A 65 -24.28 7.19 -63.19
N ILE A 66 -24.21 6.24 -64.12
CA ILE A 66 -23.63 4.91 -63.86
C ILE A 66 -22.16 5.04 -63.49
N ALA A 67 -21.37 5.82 -64.23
CA ALA A 67 -19.96 6.06 -63.93
C ALA A 67 -19.76 6.74 -62.58
N GLN A 68 -20.61 7.71 -62.22
CA GLN A 68 -20.59 8.35 -60.91
C GLN A 68 -20.88 7.35 -59.78
N LEU A 69 -21.91 6.51 -59.93
CA LEU A 69 -22.26 5.48 -58.95
C LEU A 69 -21.16 4.44 -58.79
N GLN A 70 -20.54 4.01 -59.89
CA GLN A 70 -19.41 3.09 -59.86
C GLN A 70 -18.21 3.71 -59.14
N THR A 71 -17.91 4.97 -59.39
CA THR A 71 -16.84 5.71 -58.68
C THR A 71 -17.13 5.80 -57.18
N GLN A 72 -18.37 6.14 -56.79
CA GLN A 72 -18.76 6.21 -55.38
C GLN A 72 -18.69 4.83 -54.70
N LYS A 73 -19.08 3.77 -55.40
CA LYS A 73 -18.97 2.39 -54.90
C LYS A 73 -17.52 2.01 -54.61
N VAL A 74 -16.60 2.29 -55.54
CA VAL A 74 -15.17 2.00 -55.34
C VAL A 74 -14.66 2.76 -54.12
N ARG A 75 -14.91 4.07 -54.04
CA ARG A 75 -14.46 4.90 -52.92
C ARG A 75 -15.01 4.43 -51.56
N LEU A 76 -16.27 4.00 -51.51
CA LEU A 76 -16.87 3.48 -50.27
C LEU A 76 -16.27 2.14 -49.88
N THR A 77 -15.98 1.28 -50.87
CA THR A 77 -15.35 -0.01 -50.64
C THR A 77 -13.93 0.18 -50.10
N ASP A 78 -13.14 1.05 -50.73
CA ASP A 78 -11.79 1.37 -50.28
C ASP A 78 -11.78 1.92 -48.85
N TYR A 79 -12.70 2.85 -48.52
CA TYR A 79 -12.83 3.38 -47.15
C TYR A 79 -13.22 2.30 -46.13
N LEU A 80 -14.12 1.38 -46.52
CA LEU A 80 -14.53 0.28 -45.65
C LEU A 80 -13.36 -0.68 -45.41
N ASP A 81 -12.60 -1.00 -46.46
CA ASP A 81 -11.43 -1.86 -46.38
C ASP A 81 -10.35 -1.22 -45.49
N GLU A 82 -10.04 0.06 -45.66
CA GLU A 82 -9.11 0.82 -44.79
C GLU A 82 -9.54 0.79 -43.33
N ARG A 83 -10.82 1.05 -43.04
CA ARG A 83 -11.34 1.03 -41.66
C ARG A 83 -11.33 -0.37 -41.07
N SER A 84 -11.61 -1.40 -41.87
CA SER A 84 -11.54 -2.79 -41.41
C SER A 84 -10.11 -3.20 -41.08
N ALA A 85 -9.14 -2.80 -41.90
CA ALA A 85 -7.72 -3.05 -41.67
C ALA A 85 -7.24 -2.34 -40.41
N TYR A 86 -7.60 -1.07 -40.22
CA TYR A 86 -7.28 -0.31 -39.02
C TYR A 86 -7.83 -0.94 -37.75
N LEU A 87 -9.10 -1.38 -37.77
CA LEU A 87 -9.70 -2.04 -36.60
C LEU A 87 -9.05 -3.40 -36.31
N SER A 88 -8.65 -4.13 -37.34
CA SER A 88 -7.91 -5.39 -37.18
C SER A 88 -6.54 -5.14 -36.54
N GLN A 89 -5.80 -4.14 -37.03
CA GLN A 89 -4.50 -3.77 -36.45
C GLN A 89 -4.67 -3.29 -35.00
N PHE A 90 -5.66 -2.45 -34.72
CA PHE A 90 -5.94 -1.99 -33.37
C PHE A 90 -6.23 -3.16 -32.40
N ALA A 91 -6.99 -4.16 -32.86
CA ALA A 91 -7.26 -5.35 -32.05
C ALA A 91 -6.01 -6.20 -31.82
N GLU A 92 -5.16 -6.35 -32.83
CA GLU A 92 -3.89 -7.07 -32.72
C GLU A 92 -2.92 -6.35 -31.78
N ASP A 93 -2.72 -5.05 -31.96
CA ASP A 93 -1.89 -4.20 -31.10
C ASP A 93 -2.38 -4.27 -29.64
N ALA A 94 -3.70 -4.16 -29.41
CA ALA A 94 -4.27 -4.25 -28.07
C ALA A 94 -4.02 -5.63 -27.42
N ASN A 95 -4.13 -6.72 -28.17
CA ASN A 95 -3.81 -8.05 -27.66
C ASN A 95 -2.32 -8.15 -27.29
N THR A 96 -1.42 -7.67 -28.15
CA THR A 96 0.02 -7.68 -27.86
C THR A 96 0.39 -6.85 -26.64
N GLU A 97 -0.25 -5.69 -26.44
CA GLU A 97 -0.03 -4.84 -25.28
C GLU A 97 -0.55 -5.49 -23.99
N ILE A 98 -1.73 -6.13 -24.04
CA ILE A 98 -2.28 -6.88 -22.90
C ILE A 98 -1.38 -8.05 -22.52
N ASP A 99 -0.90 -8.82 -23.50
CA ASP A 99 0.01 -9.93 -23.28
C ASP A 99 1.33 -9.43 -22.66
N GLN A 100 1.89 -8.34 -23.19
CA GLN A 100 3.10 -7.72 -22.65
C GLN A 100 2.91 -7.20 -21.21
N ILE A 101 1.77 -6.60 -20.90
CA ILE A 101 1.44 -6.15 -19.54
C ILE A 101 1.33 -7.37 -18.61
N GLY A 102 0.67 -8.44 -19.06
CA GLY A 102 0.53 -9.68 -18.31
C GLY A 102 1.89 -10.32 -17.98
N GLU A 103 2.75 -10.46 -18.98
CA GLU A 103 4.11 -11.00 -18.80
C GLU A 103 4.96 -10.14 -17.86
N ASN A 104 4.94 -8.81 -18.03
CA ASN A 104 5.69 -7.90 -17.16
C ASN A 104 5.18 -7.94 -15.72
N ALA A 105 3.86 -8.02 -15.51
CA ALA A 105 3.28 -8.12 -14.18
C ALA A 105 3.68 -9.42 -13.48
N LEU A 106 3.64 -10.55 -14.19
CA LEU A 106 4.10 -11.84 -13.66
C LEU A 106 5.60 -11.81 -13.32
N LYS A 107 6.42 -11.26 -14.21
CA LYS A 107 7.86 -11.13 -13.96
C LYS A 107 8.17 -10.30 -12.71
N GLN A 108 7.49 -9.16 -12.53
CA GLN A 108 7.66 -8.33 -11.33
C GLN A 108 7.18 -9.02 -10.06
N LEU A 109 6.11 -9.81 -10.16
CA LEU A 109 5.60 -10.61 -9.05
C LEU A 109 6.62 -11.68 -8.64
N ASP A 110 7.20 -12.39 -9.61
CA ASP A 110 8.21 -13.43 -9.36
C ASP A 110 9.47 -12.82 -8.72
N GLU A 111 9.97 -11.70 -9.25
CA GLU A 111 11.12 -10.99 -8.69
C GLU A 111 10.86 -10.50 -7.25
N ALA A 112 9.65 -9.97 -6.98
CA ALA A 112 9.25 -9.59 -5.63
C ALA A 112 9.17 -10.82 -4.70
N GLY A 113 8.66 -11.95 -5.21
CA GLY A 113 8.59 -13.22 -4.51
C GLY A 113 9.98 -13.74 -4.12
N GLU A 114 10.92 -13.75 -5.06
CA GLU A 114 12.32 -14.14 -4.82
C GLU A 114 12.98 -13.24 -3.76
N ARG A 115 12.74 -11.93 -3.82
CA ARG A 115 13.27 -10.98 -2.83
C ARG A 115 12.71 -11.22 -1.42
N ILE A 116 11.40 -11.48 -1.31
CA ILE A 116 10.75 -11.76 -0.03
C ILE A 116 11.28 -13.08 0.53
N MET A 117 11.34 -14.13 -0.30
CA MET A 117 11.85 -15.43 0.09
C MET A 117 13.30 -15.35 0.57
N GLY A 118 14.16 -14.64 -0.17
CA GLY A 118 15.55 -14.44 0.21
C GLY A 118 15.71 -13.68 1.54
N ASN A 119 14.85 -12.70 1.81
CA ASN A 119 14.86 -11.99 3.10
C ASN A 119 14.37 -12.87 4.26
N ILE A 120 13.35 -13.71 4.03
CA ILE A 120 12.86 -14.67 5.03
C ILE A 120 13.95 -15.69 5.35
N GLU A 121 14.61 -16.26 4.33
CA GLU A 121 15.70 -17.21 4.51
C GLU A 121 16.86 -16.59 5.30
N SER A 122 17.25 -15.35 4.96
CA SER A 122 18.31 -14.63 5.68
C SER A 122 17.94 -14.37 7.15
N GLN A 123 16.68 -13.99 7.43
CA GLN A 123 16.22 -13.80 8.81
C GLN A 123 16.11 -15.12 9.57
N MET A 124 15.67 -16.19 8.91
CA MET A 124 15.60 -17.53 9.50
C MET A 124 16.98 -18.05 9.87
N GLN A 125 17.97 -17.86 8.99
CA GLN A 125 19.36 -18.22 9.26
C GLN A 125 19.94 -17.42 10.43
N ALA A 126 19.74 -16.10 10.46
CA ALA A 126 20.18 -15.27 11.58
C ALA A 126 19.49 -15.66 12.90
N PHE A 127 18.22 -16.06 12.83
CA PHE A 127 17.49 -16.56 13.98
C PHE A 127 18.06 -17.91 14.45
N GLU A 128 18.31 -18.85 13.55
CA GLU A 128 18.92 -20.16 13.87
C GLU A 128 20.29 -19.98 14.53
N GLU A 129 21.15 -19.12 13.97
CA GLU A 129 22.44 -18.78 14.59
C GLU A 129 22.26 -18.16 15.98
N SER A 130 21.30 -17.24 16.15
CA SER A 130 21.04 -16.62 17.46
C SER A 130 20.51 -17.61 18.50
N VAL A 131 19.72 -18.59 18.08
CA VAL A 131 19.17 -19.62 18.97
C VAL A 131 20.26 -20.58 19.42
N GLU A 132 21.15 -21.00 18.52
CA GLU A 132 22.25 -21.89 18.88
C GLU A 132 23.25 -21.17 19.81
N LEU A 133 23.56 -19.89 19.55
CA LEU A 133 24.39 -19.09 20.45
C LEU A 133 23.74 -18.90 21.83
N ASN A 134 22.45 -18.58 21.89
CA ASN A 134 21.73 -18.41 23.14
C ASN A 134 21.65 -19.72 23.95
N LYS A 135 21.48 -20.86 23.26
CA LYS A 135 21.51 -22.18 23.89
C LYS A 135 22.88 -22.46 24.52
N GLN A 136 23.97 -22.16 23.81
CA GLN A 136 25.32 -22.30 24.37
C GLN A 136 25.52 -21.38 25.59
N GLU A 137 25.05 -20.13 25.52
CA GLU A 137 25.13 -19.19 26.65
C GLU A 137 24.36 -19.70 27.88
N ILE A 138 23.17 -20.29 27.68
CA ILE A 138 22.38 -20.89 28.76
C ILE A 138 23.13 -22.07 29.38
N GLU A 139 23.72 -22.95 28.58
CA GLU A 139 24.49 -24.10 29.08
C GLU A 139 25.71 -23.66 29.91
N GLU A 140 26.44 -22.64 29.44
CA GLU A 140 27.56 -22.07 30.19
C GLU A 140 27.12 -21.39 31.50
N ASN A 141 25.98 -20.69 31.48
CA ASN A 141 25.42 -20.05 32.66
C ASN A 141 24.89 -21.07 33.67
N GLU A 142 24.29 -22.17 33.21
CA GLU A 142 23.84 -23.27 34.06
C GLU A 142 25.01 -23.94 34.77
N LYS A 143 26.13 -24.14 34.08
CA LYS A 143 27.36 -24.64 34.70
C LYS A 143 27.91 -23.69 35.77
N LYS A 144 28.01 -22.39 35.47
CA LYS A 144 28.45 -21.39 36.47
C LYS A 144 27.52 -21.34 37.68
N LEU A 145 26.21 -21.52 37.47
CA LEU A 145 25.23 -21.56 38.54
C LEU A 145 25.42 -22.81 39.40
N ALA A 146 25.68 -23.97 38.80
CA ALA A 146 26.00 -25.19 39.52
C ALA A 146 27.26 -25.01 40.39
N ASP A 147 28.35 -24.49 39.81
CA ASP A 147 29.59 -24.20 40.55
C ASP A 147 29.35 -23.22 41.72
N PHE A 148 28.49 -22.21 41.53
CA PHE A 148 28.12 -21.26 42.59
C PHE A 148 27.28 -21.89 43.71
N VAL A 149 26.36 -22.79 43.37
CA VAL A 149 25.55 -23.52 44.35
C VAL A 149 26.44 -24.44 45.17
N ASP A 150 27.38 -25.15 44.53
CA ASP A 150 28.36 -25.99 45.21
C ASP A 150 29.22 -25.17 46.17
N GLN A 151 29.72 -24.01 45.73
CA GLN A 151 30.47 -23.09 46.59
C GLN A 151 29.64 -22.60 47.78
N MET A 152 28.36 -22.26 47.60
CA MET A 152 27.49 -21.87 48.71
C MET A 152 27.22 -23.01 49.68
N GLU A 153 27.06 -24.24 49.20
CA GLU A 153 26.90 -25.42 50.03
C GLU A 153 28.15 -25.65 50.89
N GLU A 154 29.34 -25.51 50.30
CA GLU A 154 30.62 -25.54 51.01
C GLU A 154 30.72 -24.39 52.05
N GLU A 155 30.48 -23.13 51.67
CA GLU A 155 30.54 -21.98 52.58
C GLU A 155 29.53 -22.07 53.74
N LYS A 156 28.34 -22.65 53.49
CA LYS A 156 27.33 -22.95 54.51
C LYS A 156 27.85 -24.02 55.47
N ASN A 157 28.44 -25.10 54.95
CA ASN A 157 29.03 -26.18 55.75
C ASN A 157 30.26 -25.70 56.55
N GLU A 158 31.00 -24.71 56.04
CA GLU A 158 32.15 -24.10 56.72
C GLU A 158 31.77 -23.02 57.76
N GLY A 159 30.49 -22.66 57.87
CA GLY A 159 30.00 -21.70 58.88
C GLY A 159 30.56 -20.28 58.74
N LEU A 160 31.11 -19.93 57.56
CA LEU A 160 31.71 -18.63 57.26
C LEU A 160 30.69 -17.47 57.30
N PHE A 161 29.42 -17.75 57.01
CA PHE A 161 28.32 -16.78 57.07
C PHE A 161 28.13 -16.17 58.47
N PHE A 162 28.40 -16.92 59.53
CA PHE A 162 28.21 -16.46 60.91
C PHE A 162 29.47 -15.88 61.54
N LYS A 163 30.66 -16.19 61.01
CA LYS A 163 31.94 -15.62 61.51
C LYS A 163 32.00 -14.09 61.33
N ASN A 164 31.40 -13.56 60.27
CA ASN A 164 31.37 -12.11 60.01
C ASN A 164 30.28 -11.36 60.80
N LEU A 165 29.26 -12.04 61.33
CA LEU A 165 28.21 -11.40 62.16
C LEU A 165 28.62 -11.24 63.64
N GLY A 166 29.67 -11.95 64.09
CA GLY A 166 30.16 -11.91 65.47
C GLY A 166 31.07 -10.72 65.80
N GLN A 167 31.64 -10.02 64.80
CA GLN A 167 32.49 -8.84 65.02
C GLN A 167 31.66 -7.55 64.97
N LYS A 168 30.97 -7.26 66.08
CA LYS A 168 30.44 -5.92 66.34
C LYS A 168 31.60 -4.94 66.52
N GLN A 169 31.90 -4.17 65.48
CA GLN A 169 32.61 -2.90 65.67
C GLN A 169 31.66 -1.93 66.39
N PRO A 170 32.08 -1.23 67.47
CA PRO A 170 31.19 -0.34 68.20
C PRO A 170 30.86 0.88 67.37
N VAL A 171 29.73 0.85 66.65
CA VAL A 171 29.21 2.02 65.94
C VAL A 171 28.64 2.99 66.96
N ASP A 172 29.27 4.15 67.00
CA ASP A 172 28.97 5.27 67.89
C ASP A 172 27.54 5.79 67.62
N LYS A 173 26.63 5.53 68.57
CA LYS A 173 25.17 5.79 68.45
C LYS A 173 24.84 7.26 68.14
N ALA A 174 25.76 8.18 68.43
CA ALA A 174 25.61 9.60 68.12
C ALA A 174 25.78 9.92 66.63
N LYS A 175 26.64 9.18 65.89
CA LYS A 175 26.76 9.32 64.43
C LYS A 175 25.57 8.71 63.70
N ALA A 176 25.11 7.54 64.15
CA ALA A 176 23.94 6.88 63.55
C ALA A 176 22.66 7.73 63.65
N LYS A 177 22.42 8.41 64.79
CA LYS A 177 21.26 9.32 64.93
C LYS A 177 21.35 10.53 63.98
N LYS A 178 22.53 11.12 63.84
CA LYS A 178 22.77 12.25 62.90
C LYS A 178 22.62 11.82 61.44
N GLU A 179 23.02 10.60 61.09
CA GLU A 179 22.83 10.05 59.75
C GLU A 179 21.36 9.72 59.47
N THR A 180 20.60 9.20 60.44
CA THR A 180 19.16 9.00 60.28
C THR A 180 18.38 10.31 60.14
N GLU A 181 18.80 11.39 60.81
CA GLU A 181 18.20 12.72 60.62
C GLU A 181 18.53 13.32 59.26
N LYS A 182 19.76 13.13 58.76
CA LYS A 182 20.15 13.50 57.39
C LYS A 182 19.37 12.70 56.35
N ILE A 183 19.19 11.40 56.54
CA ILE A 183 18.39 10.56 55.64
C ILE A 183 16.90 10.97 55.68
N LYS A 184 16.38 11.37 56.85
CA LYS A 184 15.02 11.88 56.98
C LYS A 184 14.83 13.24 56.31
N GLN A 185 15.84 14.12 56.36
CA GLN A 185 15.85 15.39 55.62
C GLN A 185 15.97 15.16 54.11
N LEU A 186 16.86 14.28 53.66
CA LEU A 186 16.99 13.91 52.25
C LEU A 186 15.71 13.26 51.72
N ASN A 187 15.06 12.38 52.49
CA ASN A 187 13.78 11.80 52.10
C ASN A 187 12.64 12.84 52.06
N LYS A 188 12.68 13.86 52.91
CA LYS A 188 11.71 14.98 52.86
C LYS A 188 11.94 15.86 51.62
N GLU A 189 13.20 16.15 51.29
CA GLU A 189 13.59 16.92 50.10
C GLU A 189 13.34 16.15 48.79
N ILE A 190 13.49 14.82 48.80
CA ILE A 190 13.16 13.91 47.69
C ILE A 190 11.63 13.74 47.57
N ALA A 191 10.89 13.68 48.68
CA ALA A 191 9.42 13.60 48.67
C ALA A 191 8.76 14.91 48.24
N GLU A 192 9.40 16.05 48.49
CA GLU A 192 9.02 17.39 48.02
C GLU A 192 9.65 17.73 46.66
N SER A 193 10.29 16.78 45.99
CA SER A 193 10.92 17.06 44.69
C SER A 193 9.86 17.19 43.59
N ASN A 194 9.69 18.43 43.12
CA ASN A 194 8.84 18.80 41.97
C ASN A 194 9.21 18.08 40.67
N THR A 195 10.28 17.28 40.65
CA THR A 195 10.76 16.50 39.50
C THR A 195 9.77 15.44 39.05
N ARG A 196 9.09 14.72 39.98
CA ARG A 196 8.07 13.71 39.60
C ARG A 196 6.86 14.35 38.91
N LYS A 197 6.34 15.43 39.48
CA LYS A 197 5.22 16.21 38.90
C LYS A 197 5.59 16.81 37.54
N ASN A 198 6.83 17.28 37.38
CA ASN A 198 7.29 17.88 36.13
C ASN A 198 7.46 16.83 35.01
N ILE A 199 7.86 15.59 35.34
CA ILE A 199 7.93 14.47 34.39
C ILE A 199 6.52 14.11 33.89
N TYR A 200 5.53 14.00 34.78
CA TYR A 200 4.15 13.74 34.36
C TYR A 200 3.59 14.89 33.51
N LEU A 201 3.87 16.15 33.86
CA LEU A 201 3.49 17.31 33.04
C LEU A 201 4.15 17.30 31.66
N ALA A 202 5.42 16.91 31.56
CA ALA A 202 6.13 16.79 30.28
C ALA A 202 5.55 15.67 29.41
N LEU A 203 5.26 14.49 29.98
CA LEU A 203 4.61 13.38 29.28
C LEU A 203 3.21 13.77 28.81
N MET A 204 2.43 14.44 29.66
CA MET A 204 1.11 14.97 29.29
C MET A 204 1.20 15.97 28.14
N GLY A 205 2.18 16.88 28.16
CA GLY A 205 2.45 17.80 27.05
C GLY A 205 2.77 17.09 25.74
N LEU A 206 3.61 16.05 25.78
CA LEU A 206 3.95 15.25 24.62
C LEU A 206 2.73 14.54 24.02
N VAL A 207 1.85 13.97 24.87
CA VAL A 207 0.63 13.30 24.44
C VAL A 207 -0.36 14.28 23.80
N VAL A 208 -0.53 15.48 24.38
CA VAL A 208 -1.42 16.52 23.82
C VAL A 208 -0.93 17.01 22.46
N VAL A 209 0.38 17.24 22.30
CA VAL A 209 0.98 17.60 21.01
C VAL A 209 0.80 16.48 19.99
N GLY A 210 0.95 15.22 20.42
CA GLY A 210 0.70 14.04 19.59
C GLY A 210 -0.75 13.95 19.09
N ILE A 211 -1.73 14.27 19.95
CA ILE A 211 -3.15 14.30 19.59
C ILE A 211 -3.45 15.43 18.61
N MET A 212 -2.94 16.65 18.84
CA MET A 212 -3.13 17.77 17.92
C MET A 212 -2.51 17.49 16.55
N ASN A 213 -1.31 16.91 16.51
CA ASN A 213 -0.66 16.54 15.26
C ASN A 213 -1.42 15.41 14.53
N ALA A 214 -1.93 14.40 15.26
CA ALA A 214 -2.74 13.34 14.67
C ALA A 214 -4.06 13.86 14.09
N LEU A 215 -4.73 14.80 14.78
CA LEU A 215 -5.97 15.42 14.31
C LEU A 215 -5.77 16.33 13.09
N ILE A 216 -4.65 17.07 13.02
CA ILE A 216 -4.33 17.95 11.88
C ILE A 216 -3.84 17.12 10.67
N SER A 217 -3.03 16.09 10.91
CA SER A 217 -2.36 15.34 9.85
C SER A 217 -3.24 14.26 9.23
N SER A 218 -4.19 13.65 9.98
CA SER A 218 -5.05 12.59 9.45
C SER A 218 -6.35 12.39 10.26
N PRO A 219 -7.43 13.12 9.97
CA PRO A 219 -8.73 13.00 10.66
C PRO A 219 -9.44 11.64 10.43
N SER A 220 -8.96 10.81 9.50
CA SER A 220 -9.54 9.48 9.20
C SER A 220 -9.03 8.36 10.11
N ASP A 221 -7.94 8.58 10.86
CA ASP A 221 -7.28 7.58 11.72
C ASP A 221 -7.75 7.70 13.19
N LEU A 222 -9.07 7.81 13.39
CA LEU A 222 -9.71 7.95 14.72
C LEU A 222 -9.28 6.86 15.71
N GLY A 223 -8.90 5.67 15.24
CA GLY A 223 -8.39 4.58 16.08
C GLY A 223 -7.11 4.95 16.83
N LYS A 224 -6.15 5.62 16.19
CA LYS A 224 -4.87 6.01 16.82
C LYS A 224 -5.06 7.18 17.80
N SER A 225 -5.94 8.13 17.47
CA SER A 225 -6.32 9.22 18.36
C SER A 225 -7.12 8.72 19.58
N ALA A 226 -7.95 7.69 19.42
CA ALA A 226 -8.71 7.10 20.52
C ALA A 226 -7.80 6.40 21.53
N VAL A 227 -6.79 5.65 21.07
CA VAL A 227 -5.80 5.01 21.94
C VAL A 227 -5.00 6.05 22.73
N LEU A 228 -4.56 7.14 22.09
CA LEU A 228 -3.90 8.25 22.79
C LEU A 228 -4.82 8.94 23.80
N GLY A 229 -6.11 9.06 23.49
CA GLY A 229 -7.13 9.56 24.42
C GLY A 229 -7.29 8.68 25.66
N VAL A 230 -7.31 7.36 25.52
CA VAL A 230 -7.36 6.42 26.66
C VAL A 230 -6.12 6.55 27.54
N ILE A 231 -4.93 6.66 26.92
CA ILE A 231 -3.66 6.85 27.64
C ILE A 231 -3.67 8.18 28.42
N LEU A 232 -4.21 9.25 27.82
CA LEU A 232 -4.36 10.56 28.48
C LEU A 232 -5.25 10.49 29.72
N VAL A 233 -6.39 9.77 29.65
CA VAL A 233 -7.29 9.57 30.79
C VAL A 233 -6.62 8.76 31.90
N GLY A 234 -5.82 7.75 31.54
CA GLY A 234 -5.01 6.98 32.50
C GLY A 234 -4.01 7.87 33.25
N LEU A 235 -3.28 8.72 32.52
CA LEU A 235 -2.30 9.64 33.11
C LEU A 235 -2.98 10.71 33.99
N LEU A 236 -4.12 11.26 33.58
CA LEU A 236 -4.91 12.18 34.41
C LEU A 236 -5.36 11.54 35.72
N SER A 237 -5.78 10.27 35.66
CA SER A 237 -6.18 9.52 36.86
C SER A 237 -5.01 9.32 37.81
N GLN A 238 -3.81 9.06 37.28
CA GLN A 238 -2.58 8.92 38.07
C GLN A 238 -2.20 10.24 38.76
N VAL A 239 -2.30 11.37 38.06
CA VAL A 239 -2.01 12.70 38.63
C VAL A 239 -3.03 13.08 39.72
N ILE A 240 -4.33 12.82 39.50
CA ILE A 240 -5.38 13.09 40.50
C ILE A 240 -5.19 12.21 41.74
N TYR A 241 -4.83 10.93 41.54
CA TYR A 241 -4.54 10.02 42.65
C TYR A 241 -3.34 10.50 43.47
N GLU A 242 -2.24 10.88 42.82
CA GLU A 242 -1.06 11.43 43.51
C GLU A 242 -1.39 12.73 44.26
N GLN A 243 -2.19 13.63 43.68
CA GLN A 243 -2.64 14.84 44.37
C GLN A 243 -3.49 14.53 45.60
N LYS A 244 -4.44 13.59 45.49
CA LYS A 244 -5.31 13.20 46.60
C LYS A 244 -4.51 12.57 47.74
N VAL A 245 -3.56 11.68 47.42
CA VAL A 245 -2.68 11.04 48.42
C VAL A 245 -1.79 12.09 49.09
N LEU A 246 -1.24 13.04 48.34
CA LEU A 246 -0.46 14.16 48.89
C LEU A 246 -1.32 15.02 49.85
N SER A 247 -2.54 15.37 49.48
CA SER A 247 -3.46 16.15 50.33
C SER A 247 -3.90 15.39 51.59
N GLU A 248 -4.09 14.07 51.51
CA GLU A 248 -4.38 13.21 52.67
C GLU A 248 -3.17 13.11 53.62
N THR A 249 -1.94 13.10 53.10
CA THR A 249 -0.74 13.14 53.94
C THR A 249 -0.53 14.49 54.62
N GLU A 250 -0.83 15.60 53.95
CA GLU A 250 -0.71 16.96 54.49
C GLU A 250 -1.75 17.24 55.59
N THR A 251 -2.97 16.72 55.43
CA THR A 251 -4.05 16.83 56.44
C THR A 251 -3.79 15.98 57.69
N LYS A 252 -3.28 14.74 57.53
CA LYS A 252 -2.86 13.91 58.67
C LYS A 252 -1.71 14.53 59.46
N GLN A 253 -0.75 15.16 58.78
CA GLN A 253 0.37 15.83 59.45
C GLN A 253 -0.07 17.06 60.26
N LYS A 254 -1.07 17.81 59.79
CA LYS A 254 -1.68 18.92 60.54
C LYS A 254 -2.42 18.45 61.79
N GLN A 255 -3.20 17.37 61.71
CA GLN A 255 -3.91 16.83 62.88
C GLN A 255 -2.95 16.33 63.97
N THR A 256 -1.84 15.68 63.61
CA THR A 256 -0.83 15.25 64.59
C THR A 256 -0.05 16.41 65.23
N SER A 257 0.02 17.58 64.58
CA SER A 257 0.69 18.76 65.12
C SER A 257 -0.18 19.57 66.09
N ASP A 258 -1.51 19.44 66.01
CA ASP A 258 -2.44 20.15 66.90
C ASP A 258 -2.78 19.33 68.15
N GLU A 259 -2.68 17.99 68.12
CA GLU A 259 -2.80 17.15 69.32
C GLU A 259 -1.57 17.24 70.25
N ASP A 260 -0.37 17.50 69.71
CA ASP A 260 0.88 17.60 70.49
C ASP A 260 1.05 18.99 71.16
N LYS A 261 0.08 19.90 71.01
CA LYS A 261 0.06 21.26 71.58
C LYS A 261 -1.03 21.47 72.64
N ARG A 262 -1.72 20.41 73.07
CA ARG A 262 -2.79 20.49 74.07
C ARG A 262 -2.41 19.86 75.40
#